data_AF-A0ABD1K8T0-F1
#
_entry.id   AF-A0ABD1K8T0-F1
#
_cell.length_a   1.000
_cell.length_b   1.000
_cell.length_c   1.000
_cell.angle_alpha   90.00
_cell.angle_beta   90.00
_cell.angle_gamma   90.00
#
_symmetry.space_group_name_H-M   'P 1'
#
loop_
_entity.id
_entity.type
_entity.pdbx_description
1 polymer ?
#
loop_
_entity_poly.entity_id
_entity_poly.type
_entity_poly.pdbx_seq_one_letter_code
_entity_poly.pdbx_strand_id
1 'polypeptide(L)'
;MQGVVYTPNLTHSNVYYQRQLGNYNLCIQEMGTDKPPTMCLWHEGIAHRGSVEVASCLLKWVQASFSPLVDAKERKLILYSDRYCGQNNNWRILNLMALLVSRRYFTEVQQKFMVSGHSFLPCDRSFRKKKKNLCSSTLYTPSDVVDMTLGARQQQPFNVLEMKCQDFRQLPDTTLRRPPGFLITSMMWMKVTASDPWCVHTKGSHSLYEGWKTCLVTKPRKNGPPPLPSFATSYARAYEDPVPIKKEKHRDLMTMLMYMPAEAQAFYEALECEE
;
A
#
# COMPACT_ATOMS: atom_id res chain seq x y z
N MET A 1 2.65 4.70 -4.12
CA MET A 1 3.75 5.40 -3.42
C MET A 1 3.28 5.74 -2.01
N GLN A 2 4.12 5.56 -0.99
CA GLN A 2 3.75 5.83 0.40
C GLN A 2 4.53 7.02 0.97
N GLY A 3 3.85 7.88 1.74
CA GLY A 3 4.44 8.96 2.52
C GLY A 3 4.12 8.83 4.01
N VAL A 4 4.85 9.57 4.84
CA VAL A 4 4.62 9.65 6.29
C VAL A 4 4.42 11.11 6.68
N VAL A 5 3.42 11.36 7.53
CA VAL A 5 3.16 12.65 8.17
C VAL A 5 3.22 12.44 9.67
N TYR A 6 3.95 13.29 10.39
CA TYR A 6 4.05 13.17 11.84
C TYR A 6 3.06 14.08 12.54
N THR A 7 2.44 13.57 13.61
CA THR A 7 1.60 14.33 14.52
C THR A 7 2.04 14.10 15.97
N PRO A 8 1.97 15.10 16.85
CA PRO A 8 1.62 16.49 16.54
C PRO A 8 2.79 17.20 15.84
N ASN A 9 2.54 18.05 14.85
CA ASN A 9 3.59 18.73 14.06
C ASN A 9 4.03 20.08 14.67
N LEU A 10 4.24 20.10 15.99
CA LEU A 10 4.56 21.32 16.74
C LEU A 10 5.93 21.90 16.32
N THR A 11 6.04 23.23 16.30
CA THR A 11 7.25 23.96 15.88
C THR A 11 8.18 24.34 17.03
N HIS A 12 7.90 23.87 18.26
CA HIS A 12 8.73 24.18 19.43
C HIS A 12 10.08 23.44 19.38
N SER A 13 11.17 24.11 19.75
CA SER A 13 12.53 23.55 19.76
C SER A 13 12.65 22.28 20.61
N ASN A 14 11.91 22.21 21.73
CA ASN A 14 11.90 21.04 22.61
C ASN A 14 11.28 19.80 21.95
N VAL A 15 10.37 19.98 20.99
CA VAL A 15 9.67 18.90 20.28
C VAL A 15 10.51 18.34 19.14
N TYR A 16 11.50 19.09 18.66
CA TYR A 16 12.32 18.70 17.49
C TYR A 16 13.05 17.36 17.66
N TYR A 17 13.46 17.03 18.89
CA TYR A 17 14.17 15.78 19.20
C TYR A 17 13.27 14.67 19.75
N GLN A 18 11.98 14.95 19.89
CA GLN A 18 11.02 14.02 20.47
C GLN A 18 10.35 13.17 19.38
N ARG A 19 10.04 11.92 19.72
CA ARG A 19 9.41 11.00 18.76
C ARG A 19 7.93 11.34 18.61
N GLN A 20 7.53 11.68 17.39
CA GLN A 20 6.14 11.95 17.03
C GLN A 20 5.43 10.69 16.51
N LEU A 21 4.10 10.73 16.50
CA LEU A 21 3.25 9.68 15.96
C LEU A 21 3.32 9.66 14.44
N GLY A 22 3.64 8.50 13.87
CA GLY A 22 3.70 8.30 12.42
C GLY A 22 2.32 8.04 11.81
N ASN A 23 1.88 8.91 10.90
CA ASN A 23 0.71 8.71 10.06
C ASN A 23 1.16 8.30 8.66
N TYR A 24 0.80 7.09 8.26
CA TYR A 24 1.13 6.50 6.98
C TYR A 24 0.07 6.84 5.94
N ASN A 25 0.53 7.15 4.73
CA ASN A 25 -0.34 7.50 3.62
C ASN A 25 0.08 6.79 2.34
N LEU A 26 -0.72 5.85 1.85
CA LEU A 26 -0.52 5.24 0.53
C LEU A 26 -1.37 5.96 -0.52
N CYS A 27 -0.71 6.59 -1.50
CA CYS A 27 -1.37 7.25 -2.62
C CYS A 27 -1.52 6.28 -3.80
N ILE A 28 -2.76 6.15 -4.29
CA ILE A 28 -3.17 5.43 -5.50
C ILE A 28 -3.78 6.44 -6.47
N GLN A 29 -3.19 6.58 -7.64
CA GLN A 29 -3.70 7.45 -8.72
C GLN A 29 -4.06 6.58 -9.92
N GLU A 30 -5.32 6.63 -10.33
CA GLU A 30 -5.76 6.10 -11.62
C GLU A 30 -5.28 7.03 -12.74
N MET A 31 -4.61 6.47 -13.74
CA MET A 31 -4.11 7.23 -14.89
C MET A 31 -5.09 7.14 -16.06
N GLY A 32 -5.27 8.24 -16.77
CA GLY A 32 -6.20 8.32 -17.91
C GLY A 32 -7.67 8.47 -17.52
N THR A 33 -7.96 8.78 -16.25
CA THR A 33 -9.30 9.08 -15.75
C THR A 33 -9.28 10.40 -14.98
N ASP A 34 -10.39 11.13 -14.99
CA ASP A 34 -10.56 12.37 -14.21
C ASP A 34 -10.87 12.11 -12.71
N LYS A 35 -10.78 10.86 -12.27
CA LYS A 35 -11.01 10.51 -10.87
C LYS A 35 -9.92 11.10 -9.97
N PRO A 36 -10.29 11.60 -8.79
CA PRO A 36 -9.31 12.07 -7.84
C PRO A 36 -8.43 10.91 -7.31
N PRO A 37 -7.15 11.17 -7.00
CA PRO A 37 -6.29 10.24 -6.30
C PRO A 37 -6.92 9.78 -4.97
N THR A 38 -6.76 8.49 -4.68
CA THR A 38 -7.16 7.88 -3.41
C THR A 38 -5.97 7.83 -2.45
N MET A 39 -6.17 8.33 -1.24
CA MET A 39 -5.19 8.36 -0.15
C MET A 39 -5.64 7.38 0.94
N CYS A 40 -4.93 6.27 1.08
CA CYS A 40 -5.20 5.31 2.15
C CYS A 40 -4.42 5.75 3.39
N LEU A 41 -5.12 6.14 4.46
CA LEU A 41 -4.53 6.71 5.68
C LEU A 41 -4.70 5.77 6.87
N TRP A 42 -3.63 5.60 7.64
CA TRP A 42 -3.65 4.98 8.97
C TRP A 42 -2.49 5.52 9.80
N HIS A 43 -2.55 5.37 11.12
CA HIS A 43 -1.44 5.70 12.01
C HIS A 43 -0.77 4.43 12.55
N GLU A 44 0.43 4.59 13.09
CA GLU A 44 1.26 3.48 13.59
C GLU A 44 0.61 2.68 14.74
N GLY A 45 -0.34 3.28 15.45
CA GLY A 45 -1.15 2.60 16.47
C GLY A 45 -2.25 1.69 15.91
N ILE A 46 -2.47 1.67 14.59
CA ILE A 46 -3.44 0.78 13.93
C ILE A 46 -2.71 -0.39 13.28
N ALA A 47 -1.65 -0.10 12.53
CA ALA A 47 -0.91 -1.09 11.78
C ALA A 47 0.50 -0.58 11.47
N HIS A 48 1.42 -1.51 11.23
CA HIS A 48 2.78 -1.19 10.86
C HIS A 48 2.90 -0.63 9.42
N ARG A 49 4.15 -0.51 8.96
CA ARG A 49 4.51 0.00 7.63
C ARG A 49 5.24 -1.07 6.83
N GLY A 50 4.50 -2.00 6.22
CA GLY A 50 5.05 -3.10 5.45
C GLY A 50 4.25 -3.46 4.20
N SER A 51 4.61 -4.59 3.60
CA SER A 51 3.95 -5.10 2.40
C SER A 51 2.57 -5.68 2.65
N VAL A 52 2.26 -6.10 3.89
CA VAL A 52 0.90 -6.55 4.28
C VAL A 52 -0.08 -5.39 4.18
N GLU A 53 0.30 -4.23 4.69
CA GLU A 53 -0.56 -3.04 4.71
C GLU A 53 -0.75 -2.50 3.31
N VAL A 54 0.33 -2.42 2.52
CA VAL A 54 0.24 -2.00 1.12
C VAL A 54 -0.64 -2.94 0.30
N ALA A 55 -0.48 -4.26 0.47
CA ALA A 55 -1.30 -5.24 -0.23
C ALA A 55 -2.78 -5.16 0.18
N SER A 56 -3.06 -4.94 1.48
CA SER A 56 -4.42 -4.80 2.00
C SER A 56 -5.08 -3.51 1.53
N CYS A 57 -4.35 -2.38 1.50
CA CYS A 57 -4.84 -1.12 0.94
C CYS A 57 -5.21 -1.27 -0.54
N LEU A 58 -4.33 -1.91 -1.33
CA LEU A 58 -4.59 -2.17 -2.75
C LEU A 58 -5.80 -3.07 -2.94
N LEU A 59 -5.95 -4.12 -2.12
CA LEU A 59 -7.11 -5.01 -2.17
C LEU A 59 -8.41 -4.26 -1.86
N LYS A 60 -8.44 -3.48 -0.76
CA LYS A 60 -9.62 -2.68 -0.36
C LYS A 60 -9.97 -1.66 -1.42
N TRP A 61 -8.97 -0.98 -2.00
CA TRP A 61 -9.18 -0.04 -3.10
C TRP A 61 -9.78 -0.73 -4.33
N VAL A 62 -9.28 -1.91 -4.73
CA VAL A 62 -9.83 -2.66 -5.87
C VAL A 62 -11.29 -3.06 -5.59
N GLN A 63 -11.57 -3.57 -4.40
CA GLN A 63 -12.92 -4.01 -4.01
C GLN A 63 -13.92 -2.84 -3.97
N ALA A 64 -13.48 -1.65 -3.55
CA ALA A 64 -14.31 -0.44 -3.56
C ALA A 64 -14.52 0.14 -4.97
N SER A 65 -13.52 0.00 -5.84
CA SER A 65 -13.50 0.70 -7.14
C SER A 65 -14.04 -0.16 -8.30
N PHE A 66 -14.05 -1.48 -8.15
CA PHE A 66 -14.35 -2.40 -9.23
C PHE A 66 -15.23 -3.56 -8.78
N SER A 67 -16.26 -3.87 -9.56
CA SER A 67 -16.97 -5.15 -9.44
C SER A 67 -16.15 -6.28 -10.09
N PRO A 68 -16.33 -7.53 -9.62
CA PRO A 68 -15.87 -8.72 -10.33
C PRO A 68 -16.39 -8.72 -11.77
N LEU A 69 -15.59 -9.26 -12.68
CA LEU A 69 -15.93 -9.37 -14.09
C LEU A 69 -16.98 -10.46 -14.30
N VAL A 70 -17.91 -10.17 -15.21
CA VAL A 70 -18.81 -11.17 -15.80
C VAL A 70 -18.06 -11.86 -16.94
N ASP A 71 -18.39 -13.14 -17.18
CA ASP A 71 -17.81 -13.91 -18.28
C ASP A 71 -17.90 -13.13 -19.61
N ALA A 72 -16.80 -13.14 -20.38
CA ALA A 72 -16.52 -12.37 -21.61
C ALA A 72 -15.99 -10.92 -21.46
N LYS A 73 -15.94 -10.31 -20.27
CA LYS A 73 -15.29 -8.99 -20.11
C LYS A 73 -13.82 -9.11 -19.76
N GLU A 74 -12.98 -8.31 -20.42
CA GLU A 74 -11.57 -8.17 -20.08
C GLU A 74 -11.28 -6.85 -19.36
N ARG A 75 -10.40 -6.90 -18.35
CA ARG A 75 -9.91 -5.71 -17.66
C ARG A 75 -8.44 -5.91 -17.31
N LYS A 76 -7.60 -4.98 -17.74
CA LYS A 76 -6.15 -5.01 -17.50
C LYS A 76 -5.76 -3.95 -16.48
N LEU A 77 -4.97 -4.33 -15.49
CA LEU A 77 -4.41 -3.41 -14.50
C LEU A 77 -2.90 -3.31 -14.71
N ILE A 78 -2.37 -2.10 -14.84
CA ILE A 78 -0.93 -1.84 -14.90
C ILE A 78 -0.55 -0.98 -13.71
N LEU A 79 0.15 -1.59 -12.75
CA LEU A 79 0.66 -0.93 -11.56
C LEU A 79 2.04 -0.34 -11.88
N TYR A 80 2.18 0.98 -11.68
CA TYR A 80 3.47 1.65 -11.68
C TYR A 80 3.90 1.90 -10.23
N SER A 81 5.01 1.29 -9.82
CA SER A 81 5.50 1.37 -8.44
C SER A 81 6.99 1.68 -8.36
N ASP A 82 7.42 2.18 -7.20
CA ASP A 82 8.84 2.21 -6.86
C ASP A 82 9.40 0.79 -6.64
N ARG A 83 10.73 0.67 -6.63
CA ARG A 83 11.42 -0.62 -6.42
C ARG A 83 11.63 -0.97 -4.95
N TYR A 84 10.90 -0.36 -4.01
CA TYR A 84 11.15 -0.59 -2.60
C TYR A 84 10.74 -2.03 -2.20
N CYS A 85 11.73 -2.86 -1.88
CA CYS A 85 11.55 -4.29 -1.60
C CYS A 85 10.63 -4.55 -0.41
N GLY A 86 10.72 -3.72 0.64
CA GLY A 86 9.91 -3.86 1.85
C GLY A 86 8.40 -3.67 1.62
N GLN A 87 7.98 -3.08 0.50
CA GLN A 87 6.57 -2.76 0.25
C GLN A 87 6.07 -3.23 -1.11
N ASN A 88 6.70 -2.78 -2.19
CA ASN A 88 6.16 -2.93 -3.54
C ASN A 88 6.85 -4.06 -4.33
N ASN A 89 8.14 -4.30 -4.09
CA ASN A 89 8.92 -5.29 -4.82
C ASN A 89 9.16 -6.56 -3.99
N ASN A 90 8.10 -7.32 -3.75
CA ASN A 90 8.15 -8.56 -2.98
C ASN A 90 7.09 -9.58 -3.46
N TRP A 91 7.26 -10.81 -2.99
CA TRP A 91 6.36 -11.91 -3.31
C TRP A 91 4.91 -11.65 -2.90
N ARG A 92 4.66 -10.88 -1.83
CA ARG A 92 3.30 -10.61 -1.35
C ARG A 92 2.51 -9.79 -2.38
N ILE A 93 3.11 -8.77 -2.99
CA ILE A 93 2.47 -8.02 -4.07
C ILE A 93 2.24 -8.89 -5.31
N LEU A 94 3.18 -9.76 -5.66
CA LEU A 94 3.00 -10.70 -6.77
C LEU A 94 1.88 -11.71 -6.50
N ASN A 95 1.77 -12.23 -5.26
CA ASN A 95 0.67 -13.08 -4.83
C ASN A 95 -0.67 -12.33 -4.87
N LEU A 96 -0.69 -11.04 -4.48
CA LEU A 96 -1.87 -10.19 -4.61
C LEU A 96 -2.29 -10.02 -6.07
N MET A 97 -1.36 -9.80 -7.00
CA MET A 97 -1.68 -9.72 -8.44
C MET A 97 -2.38 -11.00 -8.90
N ALA A 98 -1.84 -12.16 -8.55
CA ALA A 98 -2.44 -13.46 -8.89
C ALA A 98 -3.79 -13.67 -8.18
N LEU A 99 -3.96 -13.22 -6.94
CA LEU A 99 -5.22 -13.25 -6.21
C LEU A 99 -6.30 -12.43 -6.94
N LEU A 100 -5.96 -11.22 -7.40
CA LEU A 100 -6.90 -10.35 -8.10
C LEU A 100 -7.37 -10.94 -9.44
N VAL A 101 -6.47 -11.64 -10.14
CA VAL A 101 -6.80 -12.41 -11.35
C VAL A 101 -7.69 -13.61 -11.02
N SER A 102 -7.32 -14.38 -10.00
CA SER A 102 -8.07 -15.56 -9.53
C SER A 102 -9.51 -15.19 -9.11
N ARG A 103 -9.68 -14.04 -8.44
CA ARG A 103 -10.98 -13.48 -8.04
C ARG A 103 -11.73 -12.76 -9.17
N ARG A 104 -11.23 -12.80 -10.40
CA ARG A 104 -11.87 -12.21 -11.59
C ARG A 104 -12.08 -10.69 -11.50
N TYR A 105 -11.28 -9.94 -10.73
CA TYR A 105 -11.31 -8.48 -10.81
C TYR A 105 -10.66 -7.98 -12.10
N PHE A 106 -9.64 -8.69 -12.57
CA PHE A 106 -8.85 -8.38 -13.76
C PHE A 106 -8.52 -9.66 -14.51
N THR A 107 -8.43 -9.57 -15.84
CA THR A 107 -7.94 -10.67 -16.69
C THR A 107 -6.41 -10.66 -16.79
N GLU A 108 -5.79 -9.50 -16.59
CA GLU A 108 -4.34 -9.34 -16.59
C GLU A 108 -3.94 -8.26 -15.57
N VAL A 109 -2.93 -8.56 -14.77
CA VAL A 109 -2.30 -7.59 -13.88
C VAL A 109 -0.82 -7.54 -14.18
N GLN A 110 -0.32 -6.34 -14.45
CA GLN A 110 1.09 -6.06 -14.67
C GLN A 110 1.61 -5.15 -13.58
N GLN A 111 2.85 -5.36 -13.17
CA GLN A 111 3.59 -4.43 -12.32
C GLN A 111 4.84 -4.00 -13.07
N LYS A 112 4.99 -2.69 -13.24
CA LYS A 112 6.14 -2.03 -13.85
C LYS A 112 6.83 -1.19 -12.79
N PHE A 113 8.14 -1.38 -12.69
CA PHE A 113 8.98 -0.57 -11.82
C PHE A 113 9.61 0.58 -12.58
N MET A 114 9.76 1.72 -11.95
CA MET A 114 10.42 2.87 -12.59
C MET A 114 11.95 2.66 -12.67
N VAL A 115 12.56 3.18 -13.74
CA VAL A 115 14.03 3.28 -13.86
C VAL A 115 14.53 4.42 -12.97
N SER A 116 15.67 4.21 -12.31
CA SER A 116 16.32 5.25 -11.51
C SER A 116 16.60 6.49 -12.38
N GLY A 117 16.33 7.68 -11.85
CA GLY A 117 16.46 8.96 -12.59
C GLY A 117 15.21 9.39 -13.35
N HIS A 118 14.22 8.50 -13.54
CA HIS A 118 12.92 8.82 -14.16
C HIS A 118 11.75 8.49 -13.23
N SER A 119 11.96 8.55 -11.92
CA SER A 119 11.03 8.04 -10.91
C SER A 119 9.85 8.97 -10.57
N PHE A 120 9.65 10.06 -11.30
CA PHE A 120 8.59 11.03 -10.97
C PHE A 120 7.21 10.48 -11.36
N LEU A 121 6.47 9.99 -10.37
CA LEU A 121 5.12 9.50 -10.55
C LEU A 121 4.10 10.64 -10.36
N PRO A 122 2.91 10.52 -10.95
CA PRO A 122 1.79 11.40 -10.66
C PRO A 122 1.47 11.50 -9.16
N CYS A 123 1.73 10.45 -8.39
CA CYS A 123 1.62 10.43 -6.94
C CYS A 123 2.56 11.44 -6.25
N ASP A 124 3.77 11.69 -6.78
CA ASP A 124 4.68 12.71 -6.25
C ASP A 124 4.09 14.12 -6.33
N ARG A 125 3.34 14.41 -7.41
CA ARG A 125 2.62 15.69 -7.55
C ARG A 125 1.55 15.85 -6.46
N SER A 126 0.83 14.78 -6.15
CA SER A 126 -0.17 14.74 -5.07
C SER A 126 0.47 14.98 -3.71
N PHE A 127 1.59 14.29 -3.41
CA PHE A 127 2.34 14.50 -2.17
C PHE A 127 2.93 15.91 -2.07
N ARG A 128 3.40 16.50 -3.18
CA ARG A 128 3.89 17.89 -3.19
C ARG A 128 2.81 18.89 -2.77
N LYS A 129 1.58 18.73 -3.27
CA LYS A 129 0.44 19.58 -2.87
C LYS A 129 0.13 19.39 -1.37
N LYS A 130 0.08 18.14 -0.90
CA LYS A 130 -0.13 17.83 0.52
C LYS A 130 0.97 18.45 1.40
N LYS A 131 2.23 18.37 1.00
CA LYS A 131 3.37 18.96 1.73
C LYS A 131 3.25 20.48 1.87
N LYS A 132 2.76 21.18 0.83
CA LYS A 132 2.55 22.63 0.90
C LYS A 132 1.57 22.99 2.03
N ASN A 133 0.46 22.25 2.14
CA ASN A 133 -0.54 22.51 3.17
C ASN A 133 -0.10 22.02 4.55
N LEU A 134 0.66 20.93 4.60
CA LEU A 134 1.30 20.48 5.85
C LEU A 134 2.20 21.56 6.45
N CYS A 135 2.98 22.29 5.62
CA CYS A 135 3.82 23.38 6.10
C CYS A 135 3.03 24.59 6.63
N SER A 136 1.75 24.74 6.27
CA SER A 136 0.91 25.86 6.69
C SER A 136 -0.13 25.49 7.73
N SER A 137 -0.19 24.22 8.16
CA SER A 137 -1.22 23.71 9.08
C SER A 137 -0.60 23.17 10.34
N THR A 138 -1.24 23.42 11.47
CA THR A 138 -0.94 22.75 12.74
C THR A 138 -1.84 21.52 12.85
N LEU A 139 -1.24 20.35 12.99
CA LEU A 139 -1.88 19.05 13.06
C LEU A 139 -1.53 18.43 14.40
N TYR A 140 -2.55 18.18 15.21
CA TYR A 140 -2.40 17.56 16.51
C TYR A 140 -2.66 16.05 16.45
N THR A 141 -3.64 15.61 15.68
CA THR A 141 -4.12 14.21 15.64
C THR A 141 -4.11 13.62 14.22
N PRO A 142 -4.23 12.29 14.07
CA PRO A 142 -4.45 11.66 12.78
C PRO A 142 -5.69 12.18 12.03
N SER A 143 -6.74 12.57 12.75
CA SER A 143 -7.95 13.17 12.15
C SER A 143 -7.62 14.49 11.44
N ASP A 144 -6.75 15.32 12.03
CA ASP A 144 -6.29 16.55 11.38
C ASP A 144 -5.53 16.26 10.07
N VAL A 145 -4.83 15.11 9.99
CA VAL A 145 -4.16 14.66 8.76
C VAL A 145 -5.18 14.29 7.69
N VAL A 146 -6.31 13.68 8.08
CA VAL A 146 -7.44 13.39 7.17
C VAL A 146 -8.02 14.69 6.64
N ASP A 147 -8.37 15.63 7.52
CA ASP A 147 -8.96 16.92 7.15
C ASP A 147 -8.03 17.75 6.28
N MET A 148 -6.74 17.84 6.65
CA MET A 148 -5.73 18.49 5.82
C MET A 148 -5.60 17.82 4.46
N THR A 149 -5.74 16.49 4.38
CA THR A 149 -5.70 15.78 3.10
C THR A 149 -6.93 16.12 2.25
N LEU A 150 -8.14 16.15 2.83
CA LEU A 150 -9.36 16.54 2.13
C LEU A 150 -9.29 17.99 1.62
N GLY A 151 -8.83 18.90 2.47
CA GLY A 151 -8.66 20.32 2.15
C GLY A 151 -7.49 20.61 1.21
N ALA A 152 -6.64 19.62 0.89
CA ALA A 152 -5.41 19.88 0.17
C ALA A 152 -5.59 20.27 -1.31
N ARG A 153 -6.78 20.06 -1.86
CA ARG A 153 -7.16 20.44 -3.23
C ARG A 153 -8.53 21.10 -3.22
N GLN A 154 -8.57 22.37 -3.64
CA GLN A 154 -9.84 23.09 -3.80
C GLN A 154 -10.72 22.50 -4.91
N GLN A 155 -10.11 21.98 -5.98
CA GLN A 155 -10.81 21.31 -7.09
C GLN A 155 -10.45 19.83 -7.12
N GLN A 156 -11.49 18.98 -7.13
CA GLN A 156 -11.42 17.53 -7.00
C GLN A 156 -10.62 17.12 -5.75
N PRO A 157 -11.24 17.17 -4.56
CA PRO A 157 -10.59 16.77 -3.32
C PRO A 157 -10.12 15.31 -3.43
N PHE A 158 -9.11 14.97 -2.65
CA PHE A 158 -8.63 13.59 -2.59
C PHE A 158 -9.74 12.68 -2.04
N ASN A 159 -9.84 11.46 -2.59
CA ASN A 159 -10.64 10.43 -1.94
C ASN A 159 -9.83 9.88 -0.76
N VAL A 160 -10.33 9.98 0.46
CA VAL A 160 -9.64 9.46 1.63
C VAL A 160 -10.24 8.12 2.03
N LEU A 161 -9.37 7.11 2.11
CA LEU A 161 -9.72 5.78 2.59
C LEU A 161 -9.03 5.57 3.94
N GLU A 162 -9.76 5.81 5.03
CA GLU A 162 -9.26 5.52 6.37
C GLU A 162 -9.23 4.00 6.57
N MET A 163 -8.03 3.49 6.88
CA MET A 163 -7.78 2.08 7.11
C MET A 163 -7.81 1.81 8.62
N LYS A 164 -8.62 0.83 9.02
CA LYS A 164 -8.76 0.34 10.39
C LYS A 164 -8.10 -1.03 10.53
N CYS A 165 -7.87 -1.52 11.75
CA CYS A 165 -7.26 -2.84 12.00
C CYS A 165 -7.94 -3.97 11.19
N GLN A 166 -9.28 -3.94 11.13
CA GLN A 166 -10.10 -4.91 10.39
C GLN A 166 -9.88 -4.94 8.86
N ASP A 167 -9.32 -3.88 8.29
CA ASP A 167 -9.08 -3.78 6.84
C ASP A 167 -7.77 -4.47 6.45
N PHE A 168 -6.85 -4.64 7.39
CA PHE A 168 -5.57 -5.28 7.16
C PHE A 168 -5.72 -6.79 7.25
N ARG A 169 -5.34 -7.48 6.17
CA ARG A 169 -5.50 -8.94 6.03
C ARG A 169 -4.15 -9.60 5.90
N GLN A 170 -4.00 -10.76 6.52
CA GLN A 170 -2.77 -11.56 6.45
C GLN A 170 -2.66 -12.24 5.08
N LEU A 171 -2.30 -11.45 4.08
CA LEU A 171 -2.17 -11.89 2.70
C LEU A 171 -0.87 -12.71 2.52
N PRO A 172 -0.97 -13.91 1.92
CA PRO A 172 0.16 -14.84 1.82
C PRO A 172 1.21 -14.33 0.83
N ASP A 173 2.47 -14.64 1.11
CA ASP A 173 3.61 -14.46 0.21
C ASP A 173 4.17 -15.79 -0.31
N THR A 174 3.46 -16.89 -0.05
CA THR A 174 3.88 -18.28 -0.32
C THR A 174 2.92 -19.07 -1.20
N THR A 175 1.73 -18.54 -1.54
CA THR A 175 0.77 -19.26 -2.40
C THR A 175 1.38 -19.58 -3.77
N LEU A 176 2.11 -18.63 -4.33
CA LEU A 176 2.96 -18.83 -5.50
C LEU A 176 4.28 -19.48 -5.09
N ARG A 177 4.63 -20.59 -5.76
CA ARG A 177 5.93 -21.23 -5.61
C ARG A 177 7.02 -20.27 -6.10
N ARG A 178 8.12 -20.21 -5.34
CA ARG A 178 9.34 -19.47 -5.70
C ARG A 178 10.23 -20.35 -6.61
N PRO A 179 10.39 -20.04 -7.90
CA PRO A 179 11.26 -20.82 -8.78
C PRO A 179 12.73 -20.66 -8.36
N PRO A 180 13.56 -21.72 -8.48
CA PRO A 180 14.99 -21.61 -8.20
C PRO A 180 15.64 -20.59 -9.15
N GLY A 181 16.47 -19.70 -8.60
CA GLY A 181 17.15 -18.64 -9.37
C GLY A 181 16.27 -17.45 -9.75
N PHE A 182 14.96 -17.47 -9.45
CA PHE A 182 14.08 -16.32 -9.71
C PHE A 182 14.22 -15.27 -8.62
N LEU A 183 14.98 -14.21 -8.95
CA LEU A 183 15.15 -13.03 -8.11
C LEU A 183 14.11 -11.98 -8.49
N ILE A 184 13.05 -11.85 -7.69
CA ILE A 184 11.99 -10.86 -7.94
C ILE A 184 12.54 -9.43 -8.02
N THR A 185 13.56 -9.13 -7.22
CA THR A 185 14.17 -7.80 -7.10
C THR A 185 14.88 -7.34 -8.36
N SER A 186 15.33 -8.27 -9.22
CA SER A 186 15.98 -7.94 -10.49
C SER A 186 15.00 -7.76 -11.65
N MET A 187 13.71 -8.07 -11.45
CA MET A 187 12.69 -7.90 -12.49
C MET A 187 12.21 -6.45 -12.55
N MET A 188 12.11 -5.89 -13.76
CA MET A 188 11.59 -4.52 -13.98
C MET A 188 10.11 -4.51 -14.37
N TRP A 189 9.64 -5.63 -14.91
CA TRP A 189 8.27 -5.78 -15.36
C TRP A 189 7.81 -7.21 -15.09
N MET A 190 6.71 -7.34 -14.36
CA MET A 190 6.07 -8.62 -14.06
C MET A 190 4.62 -8.60 -14.54
N LYS A 191 4.12 -9.75 -14.97
CA LYS A 191 2.76 -9.91 -15.50
C LYS A 191 2.17 -11.25 -15.08
N VAL A 192 0.94 -11.22 -14.62
CA VAL A 192 0.10 -12.38 -14.31
C VAL A 192 -1.19 -12.29 -15.13
N THR A 193 -1.63 -13.41 -15.70
CA THR A 193 -2.79 -13.45 -16.60
C THR A 193 -3.77 -14.56 -16.20
N ALA A 194 -5.05 -14.38 -16.52
CA ALA A 194 -6.07 -15.41 -16.33
C ALA A 194 -5.92 -16.58 -17.31
N SER A 195 -5.30 -16.35 -18.48
CA SER A 195 -5.05 -17.36 -19.51
C SER A 195 -3.89 -18.29 -19.16
N ASP A 196 -2.88 -17.78 -18.46
CA ASP A 196 -1.73 -18.55 -17.95
C ASP A 196 -1.54 -18.30 -16.45
N PRO A 197 -2.44 -18.83 -15.60
CA PRO A 197 -2.40 -18.63 -14.14
C PRO A 197 -1.27 -19.40 -13.45
N TRP A 198 -0.59 -20.31 -14.15
CA TRP A 198 0.49 -21.14 -13.60
C TRP A 198 1.84 -20.46 -13.67
N CYS A 199 1.95 -19.43 -14.50
CA CYS A 199 3.21 -18.76 -14.75
C CYS A 199 3.15 -17.26 -14.43
N VAL A 200 4.31 -16.73 -14.07
CA VAL A 200 4.56 -15.30 -14.06
C VAL A 200 5.44 -14.98 -15.24
N HIS A 201 5.04 -14.00 -16.05
CA HIS A 201 5.86 -13.50 -17.14
C HIS A 201 6.65 -12.30 -16.66
N THR A 202 7.95 -12.29 -16.93
CA THR A 202 8.85 -11.22 -16.50
C THR A 202 9.72 -10.68 -17.62
N LYS A 203 10.17 -9.44 -17.44
CA LYS A 203 11.23 -8.81 -18.23
C LYS A 203 12.25 -8.13 -17.31
N GLY A 204 13.51 -8.20 -17.71
CA GLY A 204 14.60 -7.49 -17.04
C GLY A 204 14.66 -6.00 -17.39
N SER A 205 13.97 -5.58 -18.45
CA SER A 205 13.95 -4.20 -18.92
C SER A 205 12.53 -3.75 -19.33
N HIS A 206 12.40 -2.46 -19.70
CA HIS A 206 11.20 -1.94 -20.35
C HIS A 206 11.22 -2.09 -21.87
N SER A 207 12.23 -2.77 -22.43
CA SER A 207 12.35 -2.95 -23.87
C SER A 207 11.14 -3.70 -24.43
N LEU A 208 10.55 -3.16 -25.47
CA LEU A 208 9.48 -3.82 -26.21
C LEU A 208 9.99 -5.04 -26.98
N TYR A 209 11.27 -5.01 -27.38
CA TYR A 209 11.95 -6.08 -28.11
C TYR A 209 12.38 -7.26 -27.23
N GLU A 210 12.49 -7.05 -25.90
CA GLU A 210 12.74 -8.15 -24.97
C GLU A 210 11.50 -9.05 -24.91
N GLY A 211 11.64 -10.32 -25.29
CA GLY A 211 10.58 -11.31 -25.12
C GLY A 211 10.24 -11.56 -23.66
N TRP A 212 9.01 -12.00 -23.39
CA TRP A 212 8.62 -12.39 -22.03
C TRP A 212 9.35 -13.67 -21.63
N LYS A 213 10.03 -13.64 -20.48
CA LYS A 213 10.51 -14.85 -19.82
C LYS A 213 9.39 -15.40 -18.94
N THR A 214 9.15 -16.71 -19.01
CA THR A 214 8.06 -17.35 -18.28
C THR A 214 8.63 -18.16 -17.13
N CYS A 215 8.11 -17.95 -15.92
CA CYS A 215 8.51 -18.66 -14.72
C CYS A 215 7.33 -19.41 -14.13
N LEU A 216 7.45 -20.74 -14.02
CA LEU A 216 6.41 -21.59 -13.44
C LEU A 216 6.33 -21.38 -11.93
N VAL A 217 5.20 -20.86 -11.44
CA VAL A 217 4.95 -20.54 -10.03
C VAL A 217 4.01 -21.54 -9.34
N THR A 218 3.78 -22.69 -9.97
CA THR A 218 3.02 -23.81 -9.41
C THR A 218 3.87 -25.08 -9.35
N LYS A 219 3.43 -26.08 -8.57
CA LYS A 219 4.09 -27.39 -8.55
C LYS A 219 3.88 -28.09 -9.90
N PRO A 220 4.93 -28.53 -10.60
CA PRO A 220 4.78 -29.28 -11.84
C PRO A 220 4.09 -30.62 -11.53
N ARG A 221 3.21 -31.06 -12.42
CA ARG A 221 2.66 -32.42 -12.41
C ARG A 221 3.33 -33.23 -13.51
N LYS A 222 3.60 -34.51 -13.25
CA LYS A 222 4.19 -35.43 -14.23
C LYS A 222 3.24 -35.68 -15.41
N ASN A 223 1.94 -35.80 -15.13
CA ASN A 223 0.90 -36.06 -16.12
C ASN A 223 -0.21 -34.99 -15.99
N GLY A 224 -0.27 -34.07 -16.95
CA GLY A 224 -1.30 -33.02 -17.03
C GLY A 224 -0.84 -31.64 -16.56
N PRO A 225 -1.68 -30.61 -16.76
CA PRO A 225 -1.36 -29.25 -16.38
C PRO A 225 -1.16 -29.13 -14.86
N PRO A 226 -0.30 -28.22 -14.39
CA PRO A 226 -0.15 -27.95 -12.96
C PRO A 226 -1.49 -27.58 -12.32
N PRO A 227 -1.69 -27.83 -11.00
CA PRO A 227 -2.86 -27.30 -10.33
C PRO A 227 -2.82 -25.77 -10.34
N LEU A 228 -4.00 -25.15 -10.46
CA LEU A 228 -4.14 -23.70 -10.32
C LEU A 228 -3.67 -23.24 -8.93
N PRO A 229 -3.07 -22.03 -8.80
CA PRO A 229 -2.81 -21.46 -7.50
C PRO A 229 -4.10 -21.34 -6.68
N SER A 230 -4.12 -21.94 -5.50
CA SER A 230 -5.28 -21.93 -4.61
C SER A 230 -5.21 -20.75 -3.66
N PHE A 231 -6.10 -19.78 -3.86
CA PHE A 231 -6.27 -18.64 -2.96
C PHE A 231 -7.50 -18.82 -2.09
N ALA A 232 -7.43 -18.36 -0.83
CA ALA A 232 -8.56 -18.42 0.08
C ALA A 232 -9.62 -17.35 -0.27
N THR A 233 -10.88 -17.68 -0.02
CA THR A 233 -12.02 -16.75 -0.18
C THR A 233 -11.89 -15.56 0.77
N SER A 234 -11.46 -15.82 2.00
CA SER A 234 -11.17 -14.82 3.02
C SER A 234 -9.79 -15.06 3.63
N TYR A 235 -9.24 -13.99 4.21
CA TYR A 235 -7.99 -14.04 4.97
C TYR A 235 -8.24 -13.50 6.38
N ALA A 236 -7.55 -14.07 7.37
CA ALA A 236 -7.57 -13.58 8.74
C ALA A 236 -7.11 -12.12 8.80
N ARG A 237 -7.50 -11.40 9.85
CA ARG A 237 -6.99 -10.05 10.08
C ARG A 237 -5.50 -10.14 10.39
N ALA A 238 -4.75 -9.15 9.91
CA ALA A 238 -3.34 -9.02 10.27
C ALA A 238 -3.17 -8.44 11.69
N TYR A 239 -4.17 -7.69 12.15
CA TYR A 239 -4.23 -7.05 13.46
C TYR A 239 -5.63 -7.28 14.02
N GLU A 240 -5.73 -7.96 15.16
CA GLU A 240 -7.00 -8.11 15.89
C GLU A 240 -7.25 -6.88 16.76
N ASP A 241 -6.21 -6.41 17.44
CA ASP A 241 -6.20 -5.25 18.31
C ASP A 241 -5.32 -4.12 17.73
N PRO A 242 -5.43 -2.88 18.24
CA PRO A 242 -4.48 -1.82 17.97
C PRO A 242 -3.03 -2.25 18.23
N VAL A 243 -2.08 -1.57 17.59
CA VAL A 243 -0.66 -1.85 17.75
C VAL A 243 -0.11 -0.96 18.86
N PRO A 244 0.46 -1.53 19.94
CA PRO A 244 1.06 -0.75 21.00
C PRO A 244 2.23 0.09 20.49
N ILE A 245 2.35 1.31 21.03
CA ILE A 245 3.44 2.22 20.73
C ILE A 245 4.61 1.93 21.67
N LYS A 246 5.83 2.02 21.14
CA LYS A 246 7.07 1.89 21.92
C LYS A 246 7.10 2.86 23.10
N LYS A 247 7.56 2.37 24.25
CA LYS A 247 7.66 3.14 25.51
C LYS A 247 8.31 4.50 25.38
N GLU A 248 9.44 4.59 24.69
CA GLU A 248 10.17 5.86 24.60
C GLU A 248 9.39 6.87 23.78
N LYS A 249 8.70 6.41 22.72
CA LYS A 249 7.83 7.26 21.92
C LYS A 249 6.59 7.67 22.69
N HIS A 250 5.94 6.72 23.38
CA HIS A 250 4.79 7.02 24.21
C HIS A 250 5.14 8.09 25.26
N ARG A 251 6.26 7.92 25.98
CA ARG A 251 6.75 8.93 26.93
C ARG A 251 6.96 10.30 26.27
N ASP A 252 7.60 10.36 25.11
CA ASP A 252 7.80 11.61 24.37
C ASP A 252 6.44 12.26 24.03
N LEU A 253 5.47 11.49 23.52
CA LEU A 253 4.12 11.97 23.20
C LEU A 253 3.38 12.51 24.43
N MET A 254 3.49 11.83 25.58
CA MET A 254 2.90 12.30 26.85
C MET A 254 3.46 13.65 27.28
N THR A 255 4.77 13.91 27.07
CA THR A 255 5.34 15.23 27.38
C THR A 255 4.82 16.34 26.46
N MET A 256 4.34 16.01 25.26
CA MET A 256 3.80 16.99 24.32
C MET A 256 2.35 17.39 24.65
N LEU A 257 1.62 16.65 25.49
CA LEU A 257 0.20 16.87 25.77
C LEU A 257 -0.10 18.30 26.25
N MET A 258 0.81 18.88 27.05
CA MET A 258 0.67 20.25 27.57
C MET A 258 0.57 21.32 26.47
N TYR A 259 0.97 21.01 25.23
CA TYR A 259 0.94 21.92 24.08
C TYR A 259 -0.23 21.65 23.13
N MET A 260 -1.16 20.75 23.50
CA MET A 260 -2.25 20.29 22.64
C MET A 260 -3.62 20.62 23.25
N PRO A 261 -4.68 20.78 22.43
CA PRO A 261 -6.05 20.91 22.93
C PRO A 261 -6.53 19.61 23.59
N ALA A 262 -7.52 19.72 24.48
CA ALA A 262 -8.03 18.59 25.29
C ALA A 262 -8.46 17.37 24.46
N GLU A 263 -9.11 17.59 23.31
CA GLU A 263 -9.53 16.50 22.41
C GLU A 263 -8.33 15.71 21.85
N ALA A 264 -7.26 16.42 21.49
CA ALA A 264 -6.02 15.78 21.03
C ALA A 264 -5.31 15.06 22.18
N GLN A 265 -5.33 15.62 23.40
CA GLN A 265 -4.77 14.97 24.57
C GLN A 265 -5.45 13.62 24.83
N ALA A 266 -6.79 13.61 24.83
CA ALA A 266 -7.58 12.39 25.04
C ALA A 266 -7.26 11.29 24.01
N PHE A 267 -6.99 11.66 22.76
CA PHE A 267 -6.55 10.69 21.74
C PHE A 267 -5.20 10.04 22.10
N TYR A 268 -4.20 10.83 22.49
CA TYR A 268 -2.87 10.30 22.81
C TYR A 268 -2.86 9.49 24.11
N GLU A 269 -3.64 9.90 25.13
CA GLU A 269 -3.80 9.15 26.37
C GLU A 269 -4.45 7.78 26.18
N ALA A 270 -5.29 7.64 25.14
CA ALA A 270 -5.93 6.37 24.79
C ALA A 270 -5.03 5.41 23.98
N LEU A 271 -3.81 5.81 23.62
CA LEU A 271 -2.90 4.95 22.85
C LEU A 271 -2.30 3.87 23.74
N GLU A 272 -2.33 2.63 23.25
CA GLU A 272 -1.68 1.51 23.92
C GLU A 272 -0.16 1.68 23.90
N CYS A 273 0.50 1.33 25.01
CA CYS A 273 1.95 1.37 25.16
C CYS A 273 2.48 -0.05 25.38
N GLU A 274 3.63 -0.37 24.79
CA GLU A 274 4.35 -1.62 25.07
C GLU A 274 4.71 -1.71 26.58
N GLU A 275 4.50 -2.88 27.18
CA GLU A 275 4.81 -3.21 28.59
C GLU A 275 6.28 -3.20 28.94
#